data_AF-X5QCU8-F1
#
_entry.id   AF-X5QCU8-F1
#
_cell.length_a   1.000
_cell.length_b   1.000
_cell.length_c   1.000
_cell.angle_alpha   90.00
_cell.angle_beta   90.00
_cell.angle_gamma   90.00
#
_symmetry.space_group_name_H-M   'P 1'
#
loop_
_entity.id
_entity.type
_entity.pdbx_description
1 polymer ?
#
loop_
_entity_poly.entity_id
_entity_poly.type
_entity_poly.pdbx_seq_one_letter_code
_entity_poly.pdbx_strand_id
1 'polypeptide(L)' 'MSFINKEMRLNALIWAGSCHNPQLIEKLEAAIHSFFDGK' A
#
# COMPACT_ATOMS: atom_id res chain seq x y z
N MET A 1 -1.79 -16.93 7.50
CA MET A 1 -1.13 -15.63 7.20
C MET A 1 -0.93 -15.56 5.70
N SER A 2 -1.91 -14.98 4.99
CA SER A 2 -2.04 -15.17 3.54
C SER A 2 -0.87 -14.55 2.80
N PHE A 3 -0.20 -15.33 1.96
CA PHE A 3 0.91 -14.93 1.07
C PHE A 3 0.52 -13.70 0.21
N ILE A 4 -0.78 -13.58 -0.09
CA ILE A 4 -1.41 -12.47 -0.82
C ILE A 4 -1.15 -11.11 -0.15
N ASN A 5 -0.97 -11.05 1.18
CA ASN A 5 -0.89 -9.76 1.89
C ASN A 5 0.43 -9.00 1.71
N LYS A 6 1.56 -9.71 1.60
CA LYS A 6 2.88 -9.07 1.53
C LYS A 6 3.23 -8.63 0.13
N GLU A 7 3.01 -9.48 -0.87
CA GLU A 7 3.31 -9.15 -2.27
C GLU A 7 2.39 -8.06 -2.81
N MET A 8 1.09 -8.09 -2.47
CA MET A 8 0.15 -7.05 -2.88
C MET A 8 0.54 -5.67 -2.32
N ARG A 9 1.02 -5.63 -1.07
CA ARG A 9 1.51 -4.41 -0.42
C ARG A 9 2.76 -3.86 -1.12
N LEU A 10 3.72 -4.73 -1.42
CA LEU A 10 4.95 -4.36 -2.12
C LEU A 10 4.66 -3.86 -3.54
N ASN A 11 3.81 -4.56 -4.29
CA ASN A 11 3.44 -4.19 -5.65
C ASN A 11 2.68 -2.85 -5.70
N ALA A 12 1.80 -2.60 -4.73
CA ALA A 12 1.08 -1.33 -4.63
C ALA A 12 2.05 -0.16 -4.34
N LEU A 13 3.01 -0.36 -3.43
CA LEU A 13 4.05 0.63 -3.13
C LEU A 13 4.95 0.92 -4.33
N ILE A 14 5.39 -0.12 -5.06
CA ILE A 14 6.19 0.03 -6.28
C ILE A 14 5.42 0.83 -7.34
N TRP A 15 4.14 0.51 -7.53
CA TRP A 15 3.28 1.24 -8.46
C TRP A 15 3.10 2.71 -8.05
N ALA A 16 2.83 3.00 -6.77
CA ALA A 16 2.71 4.38 -6.30
C ALA A 16 4.02 5.16 -6.40
N GLY A 17 5.17 4.52 -6.13
CA GLY A 17 6.50 5.08 -6.34
C GLY A 17 6.75 5.43 -7.81
N SER A 18 6.28 4.61 -8.75
CA SER A 18 6.43 4.86 -10.18
C SER A 18 5.71 6.13 -10.67
N CYS A 19 4.62 6.53 -9.98
CA CYS A 19 3.90 7.76 -10.29
C CYS A 19 4.62 9.05 -9.85
N HIS A 20 5.76 8.96 -9.15
CA HIS A 20 6.49 10.11 -8.59
C HIS A 20 5.58 11.10 -7.84
N ASN A 21 4.49 10.60 -7.26
CA ASN A 21 3.47 11.41 -6.61
C ASN A 21 3.50 11.14 -5.10
N PRO A 22 4.21 11.95 -4.31
CA PRO A 22 4.39 11.71 -2.88
C PRO A 22 3.06 11.68 -2.11
N GLN A 23 2.07 12.49 -2.53
CA GLN A 23 0.74 12.48 -1.91
C GLN A 23 -0.03 11.18 -2.17
N LEU A 24 0.20 10.55 -3.32
CA LEU A 24 -0.41 9.27 -3.67
C LEU A 24 0.19 8.14 -2.82
N ILE A 25 1.50 8.18 -2.58
CA ILE A 25 2.23 7.21 -1.75
C ILE A 25 1.74 7.28 -0.30
N GLU A 26 1.65 8.48 0.29
CA GLU A 26 1.16 8.65 1.66
C GLU A 26 -0.29 8.18 1.83
N LYS A 27 -1.17 8.50 0.88
CA LYS A 27 -2.57 8.03 0.89
C LYS A 27 -2.66 6.52 0.78
N LEU A 28 -1.82 5.91 -0.06
CA LEU A 28 -1.80 4.47 -0.23
C LEU A 28 -1.29 3.77 1.04
N GLU A 29 -0.22 4.28 1.66
CA GLU A 29 0.27 3.76 2.94
C GLU A 29 -0.79 3.83 4.03
N ALA A 30 -1.49 4.96 4.15
CA ALA A 30 -2.58 5.14 5.10
C ALA A 30 -3.75 4.18 4.83
N ALA A 31 -4.15 4.01 3.57
CA ALA A 31 -5.22 3.09 3.18
C ALA A 31 -4.87 1.62 3.46
N ILE A 32 -3.62 1.23 3.16
CA ILE A 32 -3.08 -0.09 3.48
C ILE A 32 -3.09 -0.31 5.00
N HIS A 33 -2.62 0.66 5.78
CA HIS A 33 -2.67 0.58 7.23
C HIS A 33 -4.10 0.42 7.74
N SER A 34 -5.04 1.25 7.28
CA SER A 34 -6.45 1.19 7.69
C SER A 34 -7.12 -0.14 7.31
N PHE A 35 -6.82 -0.70 6.14
CA PHE A 35 -7.36 -1.98 5.69
C PHE A 35 -6.91 -3.15 6.56
N PHE A 36 -5.68 -3.09 7.06
CA PHE A 36 -5.10 -4.15 7.91
C PHE A 36 -5.32 -3.97 9.41
N ASP A 37 -5.55 -2.74 9.88
CA ASP A 37 -5.82 -2.44 11.29
C ASP A 37 -7.28 -2.79 11.69
N GLY A 38 -8.18 -2.96 10.71
CA GLY A 38 -9.44 -3.68 10.89
C GLY A 38 -10.43 -3.06 11.88
N LYS A 39 -10.80 -1.79 11.69
CA LYS A 39 -12.07 -1.25 12.22
C LYS A 39 -13.20 -1.42 11.22
#